data_AF-A0A9Q9W5L9-F1
#
_entry.id   AF-A0A9Q9W5L9-F1
#
_cell.length_a   1.000
_cell.length_b   1.000
_cell.length_c   1.000
_cell.angle_alpha   90.00
_cell.angle_beta   90.00
_cell.angle_gamma   90.00
#
_symmetry.space_group_name_H-M   'P 1'
#
loop_
_entity.id
_entity.type
_entity.pdbx_description
1 polymer ?
#
loop_
_entity_poly.entity_id
_entity_poly.type
_entity_poly.pdbx_seq_one_letter_code
_entity_poly.pdbx_strand_id
1 'polypeptide(L)'
;MDVTCKYWPYLQRVAKSCPELQHLLNMRPFLSVFHAKAHDFKCEVKWSGAYEDGAGLTLGEEVEQCNAFLSRIAVTTKAGRTDMLTLMAMRWNQQKFRNLAISLTRQYQKTRKALQSQLRNLESLKAQFAVTESQLEDWVSDVKEWADDSPCGLSEEGLKGLQSIILRKQQVREMKVQARDCYLQVLSGEGNINFLYSASADEYDSDCEMSDDGL
;
A
#
# COMPACT_ATOMS: atom_id res chain seq x y z
N MET A 1 -7.53 6.34 0.25
CA MET A 1 -7.18 7.08 1.48
C MET A 1 -5.96 6.39 2.04
N ASP A 2 -4.89 7.11 2.32
CA ASP A 2 -3.58 6.54 2.61
C ASP A 2 -3.53 6.00 4.04
N VAL A 3 -3.97 4.75 4.20
CA VAL A 3 -4.19 4.14 5.51
C VAL A 3 -3.15 3.07 5.77
N THR A 4 -1.86 3.35 5.59
CA THR A 4 -0.77 2.42 5.91
C THR A 4 -0.94 1.84 7.32
N CYS A 5 -1.40 2.65 8.27
CA CYS A 5 -1.73 2.23 9.62
C CYS A 5 -2.84 1.16 9.70
N LYS A 6 -3.85 1.16 8.83
CA LYS A 6 -4.88 0.09 8.78
C LYS A 6 -4.48 -1.05 7.84
N TYR A 7 -3.84 -0.73 6.73
CA TYR A 7 -3.46 -1.67 5.68
C TYR A 7 -2.37 -2.63 6.15
N TRP A 8 -1.35 -2.14 6.85
CA TRP A 8 -0.23 -2.98 7.27
C TRP A 8 -0.64 -4.07 8.27
N PRO A 9 -1.38 -3.77 9.37
CA PRO A 9 -1.93 -4.80 10.25
C PRO A 9 -2.90 -5.74 9.54
N TYR A 10 -3.67 -5.22 8.58
CA TYR A 10 -4.54 -6.03 7.72
C TYR A 10 -3.72 -7.04 6.91
N LEU A 11 -2.66 -6.59 6.22
CA LEU A 11 -1.80 -7.42 5.40
C LEU A 11 -1.12 -8.51 6.23
N GLN A 12 -0.63 -8.19 7.43
CA GLN A 12 -0.06 -9.17 8.36
C GLN A 12 -1.07 -10.27 8.73
N ARG A 13 -2.34 -9.92 8.98
CA ARG A 13 -3.39 -10.91 9.29
C ARG A 13 -3.74 -11.79 8.09
N VAL A 14 -3.85 -11.17 6.91
CA VAL A 14 -4.13 -11.89 5.66
C VAL A 14 -2.98 -12.85 5.31
N ALA A 15 -1.73 -12.40 5.41
CA ALA A 15 -0.56 -13.24 5.14
C ALA A 15 -0.47 -14.45 6.08
N LYS A 16 -0.88 -14.31 7.35
CA LYS A 16 -1.01 -15.46 8.28
C LYS A 16 -2.01 -16.52 7.80
N SER A 17 -3.10 -16.10 7.16
CA SER A 17 -4.17 -17.00 6.69
C SER A 17 -3.96 -17.48 5.24
N CYS A 18 -3.16 -16.75 4.47
CA CYS A 18 -2.83 -17.01 3.07
C CYS A 18 -1.30 -16.97 2.90
N PRO A 19 -0.59 -18.10 3.15
CA PRO A 19 0.87 -18.17 3.08
C PRO A 19 1.46 -17.75 1.73
N GLU A 20 0.71 -17.88 0.64
CA GLU A 20 1.13 -17.40 -0.69
C GLU A 20 1.38 -15.89 -0.74
N LEU A 21 0.75 -15.12 0.17
CA LEU A 21 0.91 -13.66 0.28
C LEU A 21 2.02 -13.25 1.25
N GLN A 22 2.70 -14.20 1.89
CA GLN A 22 3.76 -13.91 2.87
C GLN A 22 4.86 -13.03 2.28
N HIS A 23 5.18 -13.20 1.00
CA HIS A 23 6.18 -12.40 0.29
C HIS A 23 5.86 -10.90 0.25
N LEU A 24 4.58 -10.50 0.39
CA LEU A 24 4.18 -9.09 0.44
C LEU A 24 4.65 -8.40 1.74
N LEU A 25 4.92 -9.16 2.80
CA LEU A 25 5.48 -8.62 4.03
C LEU A 25 6.98 -8.27 3.91
N ASN A 26 7.62 -8.58 2.77
CA ASN A 26 8.98 -8.12 2.49
C ASN A 26 9.03 -6.62 2.15
N MET A 27 7.88 -6.00 1.85
CA MET A 27 7.80 -4.56 1.64
C MET A 27 7.96 -3.80 2.96
N ARG A 28 8.37 -2.54 2.91
CA ARG A 28 8.29 -1.64 4.06
C ARG A 28 7.04 -0.77 3.93
N PRO A 29 6.19 -0.70 4.96
CA PRO A 29 5.10 0.27 4.99
C PRO A 29 5.67 1.68 4.94
N PHE A 30 5.05 2.52 4.12
CA PHE A 30 5.48 3.90 3.92
C PHE A 30 4.24 4.77 3.84
N LEU A 31 4.23 5.86 4.59
CA LEU A 31 3.22 6.90 4.53
C LEU A 31 3.88 8.18 4.04
N SER A 32 3.26 8.81 3.03
CA SER A 32 3.73 10.10 2.51
C SER A 32 3.94 11.09 3.67
N VAL A 33 4.99 11.90 3.60
CA VAL A 33 5.33 12.88 4.65
C VAL A 33 4.18 13.86 4.86
N PHE A 34 3.50 14.27 3.79
CA PHE A 34 2.34 15.16 3.87
C PHE A 34 1.12 14.44 4.43
N HIS A 35 0.86 13.22 3.96
CA HIS A 35 -0.28 12.46 4.45
C HIS A 35 -0.12 12.06 5.91
N ALA A 36 1.09 11.71 6.36
CA ALA A 36 1.36 11.33 7.74
C ALA A 36 0.96 12.42 8.74
N LYS A 37 1.09 13.70 8.37
CA LYS A 37 0.65 14.85 9.18
C LYS A 37 -0.87 14.95 9.36
N ALA A 38 -1.64 14.34 8.48
CA ALA A 38 -3.10 14.28 8.59
C ALA A 38 -3.60 13.14 9.48
N HIS A 39 -2.70 12.27 9.96
CA HIS A 39 -3.00 11.21 10.90
C HIS A 39 -2.61 11.59 12.34
N ASP A 40 -3.03 10.76 13.30
CA ASP A 40 -2.55 10.86 14.68
C ASP A 40 -1.02 10.78 14.73
N PHE A 41 -0.43 11.50 15.67
CA PHE A 41 1.03 11.60 15.80
C PHE A 41 1.72 10.23 15.92
N LYS A 42 1.07 9.24 16.55
CA LYS A 42 1.58 7.85 16.60
C LYS A 42 1.72 7.19 15.22
N CYS A 43 0.79 7.47 14.30
CA CYS A 43 0.89 6.98 12.92
C CYS A 43 2.04 7.68 12.18
N GLU A 44 2.25 8.97 12.45
CA GLU A 44 3.38 9.70 11.89
C GLU A 44 4.71 9.08 12.35
N VAL A 45 4.89 8.88 13.65
CA VAL A 45 6.10 8.27 14.22
C VAL A 45 6.39 6.89 13.60
N LYS A 46 5.34 6.07 13.41
CA LYS A 46 5.47 4.69 12.93
C LYS A 46 5.72 4.56 11.43
N TRP A 47 5.06 5.37 10.62
CA TRP A 47 4.94 5.10 9.19
C TRP A 47 5.41 6.24 8.30
N SER A 48 5.72 7.41 8.86
CA SER A 48 6.15 8.56 8.06
C SER A 48 7.47 8.28 7.37
N GLY A 49 7.50 8.50 6.07
CA GLY A 49 8.73 8.47 5.28
C GLY A 49 9.83 9.41 5.76
N ALA A 50 9.50 10.40 6.61
CA ALA A 50 10.49 11.29 7.20
C ALA A 50 11.41 10.58 8.23
N TYR A 51 10.93 9.50 8.84
CA TYR A 51 11.62 8.77 9.92
C TYR A 51 12.10 7.38 9.49
N GLU A 52 11.81 6.98 8.26
CA GLU A 52 12.15 5.67 7.71
C GLU A 52 13.58 5.62 7.13
N ASP A 53 14.36 4.65 7.59
CA ASP A 53 15.70 4.41 7.08
C ASP A 53 15.68 3.99 5.62
N GLY A 54 16.44 4.72 4.79
CA GLY A 54 16.51 4.49 3.35
C GLY A 54 15.44 5.23 2.53
N ALA A 55 14.55 6.00 3.15
CA ALA A 55 13.55 6.82 2.45
C ALA A 55 14.17 7.93 1.58
N GLY A 56 15.41 8.33 1.87
CA GLY A 56 16.14 9.32 1.06
C GLY A 56 15.47 10.69 1.00
N LEU A 57 14.73 11.08 2.05
CA LEU A 57 13.90 12.30 2.09
C LEU A 57 12.93 12.41 0.92
N THR A 58 12.39 11.29 0.43
CA THR A 58 11.25 11.32 -0.48
C THR A 58 9.99 11.77 0.26
N LEU A 59 9.08 12.37 -0.50
CA LEU A 59 7.76 12.76 0.00
C LEU A 59 6.79 11.58 0.04
N GLY A 60 7.03 10.53 -0.75
CA GLY A 60 6.09 9.41 -0.91
C GLY A 60 4.89 9.71 -1.79
N GLU A 61 5.00 10.70 -2.68
CA GLU A 61 3.89 11.15 -3.55
C GLU A 61 4.14 10.78 -5.03
N GLU A 62 4.95 9.77 -5.30
CA GLU A 62 5.33 9.38 -6.66
C GLU A 62 4.12 8.86 -7.46
N VAL A 63 3.17 8.21 -6.78
CA VAL A 63 1.92 7.74 -7.37
C VAL A 63 1.03 8.93 -7.73
N GLU A 64 0.92 9.91 -6.84
CA GLU A 64 0.17 11.16 -7.00
C GLU A 64 0.74 11.99 -8.16
N GLN A 65 2.07 12.04 -8.33
CA GLN A 65 2.70 12.68 -9.48
C GLN A 65 2.33 12.01 -10.80
N CYS A 66 2.28 10.67 -10.83
CA CYS A 66 1.83 9.91 -11.99
C CYS A 66 0.35 10.20 -12.30
N ASN A 67 -0.49 10.19 -11.27
CA ASN A 67 -1.91 10.49 -11.38
C ASN A 67 -2.14 11.93 -11.88
N ALA A 68 -1.42 12.91 -11.34
CA ALA A 68 -1.48 14.30 -11.79
C ALA A 68 -1.05 14.45 -13.27
N PHE A 69 -0.05 13.67 -13.71
CA PHE A 69 0.35 13.64 -15.12
C PHE A 69 -0.77 13.09 -16.01
N LEU A 70 -1.34 11.93 -15.67
CA LEU A 70 -2.39 11.28 -16.45
C LEU A 70 -3.71 12.07 -16.45
N SER A 71 -4.08 12.69 -15.33
CA SER A 71 -5.31 13.49 -15.21
C SER A 71 -5.34 14.66 -16.19
N ARG A 72 -4.20 15.31 -16.46
CA ARG A 72 -4.12 16.41 -17.46
C ARG A 72 -4.44 15.94 -18.87
N ILE A 73 -4.20 14.68 -19.18
CA ILE A 73 -4.34 14.08 -20.50
C ILE A 73 -5.75 13.51 -20.68
N ALA A 74 -6.37 13.06 -19.58
CA ALA A 74 -7.75 12.61 -19.59
C ALA A 74 -8.74 13.71 -20.06
N VAL A 75 -8.39 14.99 -19.89
CA VAL A 75 -9.21 16.13 -20.31
C VAL A 75 -9.14 16.39 -21.83
N THR A 76 -8.06 15.99 -22.50
CA THR A 76 -7.80 16.34 -23.92
C THR A 76 -8.20 15.24 -24.91
N THR A 77 -8.66 14.08 -24.44
CA THR A 77 -8.87 12.87 -25.28
C THR A 77 -10.35 12.48 -25.37
N LYS A 78 -11.14 13.26 -26.13
CA LYS A 78 -12.58 13.01 -26.31
C LYS A 78 -12.95 11.90 -27.32
N ALA A 79 -11.99 11.27 -27.99
CA ALA A 79 -12.17 10.03 -28.77
C ALA A 79 -10.83 9.27 -28.86
N GLY A 80 -10.82 7.92 -28.78
CA GLY A 80 -9.58 7.11 -28.77
C GLY A 80 -8.90 6.95 -27.40
N ARG A 81 -9.69 7.01 -26.32
CA ARG A 81 -9.25 7.19 -24.93
C ARG A 81 -8.23 6.15 -24.43
N THR A 82 -8.42 4.87 -24.76
CA THR A 82 -7.62 3.77 -24.23
C THR A 82 -6.20 3.74 -24.82
N ASP A 83 -6.09 3.92 -26.14
CA ASP A 83 -4.80 3.89 -26.83
C ASP A 83 -3.94 5.09 -26.43
N MET A 84 -4.57 6.27 -26.29
CA MET A 84 -3.86 7.48 -25.89
C MET A 84 -3.40 7.44 -24.43
N LEU A 85 -4.20 6.92 -23.50
CA LEU A 85 -3.76 6.71 -22.11
C LEU A 85 -2.58 5.72 -22.05
N THR A 86 -2.63 4.65 -22.85
CA THR A 86 -1.55 3.66 -22.96
C THR A 86 -0.26 4.30 -23.47
N LEU A 87 -0.32 5.04 -24.59
CA LEU A 87 0.83 5.75 -25.14
C LEU A 87 1.43 6.75 -24.16
N MET A 88 0.59 7.46 -23.41
CA MET A 88 1.07 8.45 -22.45
C MET A 88 1.67 7.80 -21.19
N ALA A 89 1.13 6.68 -20.73
CA ALA A 89 1.75 5.88 -19.68
C ALA A 89 3.11 5.31 -20.12
N MET A 90 3.22 4.82 -21.35
CA MET A 90 4.49 4.36 -21.93
C MET A 90 5.51 5.50 -22.01
N ARG A 91 5.10 6.68 -22.47
CA ARG A 91 5.95 7.87 -22.51
C ARG A 91 6.42 8.30 -21.12
N TRP A 92 5.52 8.29 -20.13
CA TRP A 92 5.86 8.58 -18.74
C TRP A 92 6.91 7.59 -18.21
N ASN A 93 6.74 6.29 -18.47
CA ASN A 93 7.71 5.27 -18.10
C ASN A 93 9.08 5.50 -18.75
N GLN A 94 9.11 5.84 -20.05
CA GLN A 94 10.35 6.16 -20.74
C GLN A 94 11.02 7.41 -20.15
N GLN A 95 10.24 8.44 -19.80
CA GLN A 95 10.76 9.65 -19.17
C GLN A 95 11.33 9.37 -17.78
N LYS A 96 10.64 8.55 -16.97
CA LYS A 96 11.13 8.10 -15.66
C LYS A 96 12.50 7.43 -15.79
N PHE A 97 12.65 6.51 -16.74
CA PHE A 97 13.92 5.83 -16.98
C PHE A 97 15.04 6.81 -17.38
N ARG A 98 14.78 7.69 -18.34
CA ARG A 98 15.76 8.69 -18.80
C ARG A 98 16.17 9.67 -17.70
N ASN A 99 15.25 10.05 -16.84
CA ASN A 99 15.50 11.02 -15.77
C ASN A 99 15.99 10.39 -14.48
N LEU A 100 15.94 9.06 -14.33
CA LEU A 100 16.18 8.38 -13.06
C LEU A 100 17.53 8.77 -12.45
N ALA A 101 18.60 8.67 -13.23
CA ALA A 101 19.95 9.00 -12.77
C ALA A 101 20.08 10.47 -12.31
N ILE A 102 19.46 11.40 -13.05
CA ILE A 102 19.47 12.83 -12.72
C ILE A 102 18.66 13.09 -11.45
N SER A 103 17.46 12.52 -11.35
CA SER A 103 16.59 12.66 -10.18
C SER A 103 17.25 12.11 -8.92
N LEU A 104 17.83 10.91 -8.98
CA LEU A 104 18.55 10.30 -7.85
C LEU A 104 19.78 11.12 -7.44
N THR A 105 20.57 11.61 -8.41
CA THR A 105 21.74 12.45 -8.11
C THR A 105 21.34 13.74 -7.42
N ARG A 106 20.30 14.42 -7.91
CA ARG A 106 19.77 15.65 -7.29
C ARG A 106 19.23 15.38 -5.90
N GLN A 107 18.47 14.29 -5.72
CA GLN A 107 17.93 13.90 -4.43
C GLN A 107 19.04 13.58 -3.43
N TYR A 108 20.07 12.85 -3.85
CA TYR A 108 21.24 12.56 -3.02
C TYR A 108 21.95 13.85 -2.57
N GLN A 109 22.22 14.76 -3.50
CA GLN A 109 22.86 16.05 -3.17
C GLN A 109 22.02 16.88 -2.20
N LYS A 110 20.70 16.94 -2.41
CA LYS A 110 19.76 17.62 -1.52
C LYS A 110 19.77 16.99 -0.12
N THR A 111 19.67 15.67 -0.06
CA THR A 111 19.64 14.90 1.19
C THR A 111 20.93 15.06 1.98
N ARG A 112 22.09 15.02 1.31
CA ARG A 112 23.38 15.23 1.95
C ARG A 112 23.50 16.63 2.57
N LYS A 113 23.03 17.67 1.87
CA LYS A 113 23.02 19.05 2.41
C LYS A 113 22.07 19.17 3.60
N ALA A 114 20.88 18.57 3.50
CA ALA A 114 19.91 18.55 4.60
C ALA A 114 20.48 17.83 5.82
N LEU A 115 21.09 16.66 5.65
CA LEU A 115 21.73 15.90 6.72
C LEU A 115 22.78 16.73 7.46
N GLN A 116 23.68 17.39 6.72
CA GLN A 116 24.68 18.28 7.34
C GLN A 116 24.04 19.41 8.15
N SER A 117 22.92 19.95 7.70
CA SER A 117 22.20 20.98 8.45
C SER A 117 21.53 20.42 9.70
N GLN A 118 20.89 19.26 9.61
CA GLN A 118 20.21 18.65 10.74
C GLN A 118 21.19 18.18 11.82
N LEU A 119 22.36 17.66 11.44
CA LEU A 119 23.41 17.29 12.40
C LEU A 119 23.89 18.50 13.22
N ARG A 120 24.17 19.63 12.56
CA ARG A 120 24.55 20.86 13.27
C ARG A 120 23.45 21.36 14.19
N ASN A 121 22.19 21.30 13.74
CA ASN A 121 21.05 21.70 14.56
C ASN A 121 20.91 20.80 15.79
N LEU A 122 21.08 19.48 15.62
CA LEU A 122 21.01 18.51 16.70
C LEU A 122 22.13 18.74 17.73
N GLU A 123 23.37 18.94 17.27
CA GLU A 123 24.52 19.27 18.15
C GLU A 123 24.26 20.55 18.95
N SER A 124 23.72 21.59 18.30
CA SER A 124 23.33 22.85 18.95
C SER A 124 22.26 22.63 20.02
N LEU A 125 21.22 21.83 19.73
CA LEU A 125 20.17 21.51 20.70
C LEU A 125 20.71 20.69 21.87
N LYS A 126 21.54 19.67 21.60
CA LYS A 126 22.17 18.87 22.65
C LYS A 126 22.99 19.72 23.61
N ALA A 127 23.77 20.66 23.08
CA ALA A 127 24.53 21.61 23.90
C ALA A 127 23.61 22.55 24.70
N GLN A 128 22.55 23.07 24.07
CA GLN A 128 21.59 23.98 24.72
C GLN A 128 20.85 23.33 25.89
N PHE A 129 20.45 22.07 25.74
CA PHE A 129 19.67 21.34 26.74
C PHE A 129 20.53 20.43 27.64
N ALA A 130 21.86 20.45 27.48
CA ALA A 130 22.80 19.58 28.19
C ALA A 130 22.42 18.08 28.12
N VAL A 131 21.97 17.65 26.93
CA VAL A 131 21.49 16.28 26.69
C VAL A 131 22.64 15.40 26.18
N THR A 132 22.86 14.26 26.84
CA THR A 132 23.83 13.26 26.41
C THR A 132 23.31 12.46 25.21
N GLU A 133 24.20 11.71 24.53
CA GLU A 133 23.75 10.80 23.46
C GLU A 133 22.79 9.74 24.02
N SER A 134 23.11 9.13 25.17
CA SER A 134 22.26 8.08 25.77
C SER A 134 20.85 8.58 26.09
N GLN A 135 20.71 9.79 26.64
CA GLN A 135 19.40 10.37 26.94
C GLN A 135 18.56 10.62 25.68
N LEU A 136 19.21 10.97 24.57
CA LEU A 136 18.55 11.13 23.29
C LEU A 136 18.09 9.78 22.73
N GLU A 137 18.94 8.76 22.79
CA GLU A 137 18.61 7.40 22.36
C GLU A 137 17.44 6.82 23.16
N ASP A 138 17.48 6.97 24.49
CA ASP A 138 16.40 6.56 25.40
C ASP A 138 15.08 7.26 25.02
N TRP A 139 15.11 8.59 24.82
CA TRP A 139 13.93 9.35 24.41
C TRP A 139 13.36 8.91 23.05
N VAL A 140 14.22 8.63 22.07
CA VAL A 140 13.78 8.11 20.76
C VAL A 140 13.13 6.73 20.92
N SER A 141 13.68 5.87 21.80
CA SER A 141 13.07 4.57 22.12
C SER A 141 11.70 4.74 22.76
N ASP A 142 11.59 5.58 23.78
CA ASP A 142 10.34 5.86 24.49
C ASP A 142 9.24 6.35 23.52
N VAL A 143 9.58 7.25 22.59
CA VAL A 143 8.64 7.76 21.59
C VAL A 143 8.19 6.66 20.63
N LYS A 144 9.08 5.75 20.24
CA LYS A 144 8.74 4.61 19.36
C LYS A 144 7.83 3.60 20.08
N GLU A 145 8.17 3.22 21.31
CA GLU A 145 7.37 2.32 22.14
C GLU A 145 5.98 2.89 22.42
N TRP A 146 5.90 4.18 22.78
CA TRP A 146 4.63 4.88 22.96
C TRP A 146 3.75 4.86 21.69
N ALA A 147 4.37 4.99 20.51
CA ALA A 147 3.66 4.88 19.25
C ALA A 147 3.19 3.45 18.99
N ASP A 148 3.98 2.45 19.41
CA ASP A 148 3.69 1.02 19.35
C ASP A 148 2.48 0.59 20.18
N ASP A 149 2.32 1.15 21.39
CA ASP A 149 1.26 0.81 22.34
C ASP A 149 -0.18 1.12 21.89
N SER A 150 -0.38 1.83 20.77
CA SER A 150 -1.73 2.06 20.26
C SER A 150 -2.30 0.83 19.53
N PRO A 151 -3.51 0.36 19.91
CA PRO A 151 -4.16 -0.73 19.20
C PRO A 151 -4.63 -0.22 17.84
N CYS A 152 -3.78 -0.34 16.83
CA CYS A 152 -4.17 -0.19 15.43
C CYS A 152 -4.81 -1.50 14.95
N GLY A 153 -5.89 -1.89 15.63
CA GLY A 153 -6.69 -3.07 15.33
C GLY A 153 -7.93 -2.71 14.51
N LEU A 154 -8.42 -3.65 13.71
CA LEU A 154 -9.81 -3.60 13.26
C LEU A 154 -10.72 -3.85 14.46
N SER A 155 -11.93 -3.28 14.47
CA SER A 155 -12.94 -3.66 15.45
C SER A 155 -13.26 -5.16 15.32
N GLU A 156 -13.94 -5.73 16.31
CA GLU A 156 -14.34 -7.14 16.29
C GLU A 156 -15.17 -7.47 15.04
N GLU A 157 -16.05 -6.56 14.62
CA GLU A 157 -16.83 -6.67 13.39
C GLU A 157 -15.94 -6.63 12.15
N GLY A 158 -14.93 -5.75 12.14
CA GLY A 158 -13.93 -5.69 11.07
C GLY A 158 -13.09 -6.97 10.96
N LEU A 159 -12.81 -7.63 12.09
CA LEU A 159 -12.13 -8.94 12.11
C LEU A 159 -13.01 -10.05 11.54
N LYS A 160 -14.30 -10.09 11.91
CA LYS A 160 -15.27 -11.05 11.36
C LYS A 160 -15.44 -10.86 9.85
N GLY A 161 -15.61 -9.62 9.39
CA GLY A 161 -15.70 -9.31 7.96
C GLY A 161 -14.45 -9.72 7.19
N LEU A 162 -13.26 -9.52 7.77
CA LEU A 162 -11.99 -9.93 7.18
C LEU A 162 -11.87 -11.46 7.04
N GLN A 163 -12.27 -12.22 8.06
CA GLN A 163 -12.30 -13.68 8.00
C GLN A 163 -13.23 -14.17 6.89
N SER A 164 -14.42 -13.60 6.76
CA SER A 164 -15.36 -13.94 5.69
C SER A 164 -14.78 -13.69 4.29
N ILE A 165 -14.08 -12.56 4.09
CA ILE A 165 -13.42 -12.24 2.81
C ILE A 165 -12.29 -13.23 2.50
N ILE A 166 -11.49 -13.60 3.50
CA ILE A 166 -10.39 -14.56 3.34
C ILE A 166 -10.94 -15.94 2.94
N LEU A 167 -11.95 -16.45 3.65
CA LEU A 167 -12.60 -17.72 3.36
C LEU A 167 -13.16 -17.73 1.93
N ARG A 168 -13.84 -16.65 1.53
CA ARG A 168 -14.36 -16.51 0.16
C ARG A 168 -13.25 -16.51 -0.88
N LYS A 169 -12.11 -15.88 -0.61
CA LYS A 169 -10.96 -15.90 -1.53
C LYS A 169 -10.33 -17.29 -1.65
N GLN A 170 -10.23 -18.04 -0.56
CA GLN A 170 -9.76 -19.42 -0.58
C GLN A 170 -10.69 -20.31 -1.41
N GLN A 171 -12.01 -20.20 -1.18
CA GLN A 171 -13.01 -20.94 -1.95
C GLN A 171 -12.95 -20.62 -3.45
N VAL A 172 -12.85 -19.34 -3.83
CA VAL A 172 -12.71 -18.94 -5.25
C VAL A 172 -11.41 -19.49 -5.86
N ARG A 173 -10.33 -19.57 -5.07
CA ARG A 173 -9.07 -20.16 -5.54
C ARG A 173 -9.22 -21.66 -5.78
N GLU A 174 -9.86 -22.39 -4.87
CA GLU A 174 -10.16 -23.81 -5.03
C GLU A 174 -11.04 -24.05 -6.26
N MET A 175 -12.09 -23.26 -6.45
CA MET A 175 -12.93 -23.32 -7.64
C MET A 175 -12.13 -23.11 -8.93
N LYS A 176 -11.18 -22.15 -8.95
CA LYS A 176 -10.31 -21.92 -10.12
C LYS A 176 -9.38 -23.09 -10.39
N VAL A 177 -8.84 -23.73 -9.35
CA VAL A 177 -7.99 -24.93 -9.49
C VAL A 177 -8.84 -26.08 -10.02
N GLN A 178 -10.00 -26.33 -9.43
CA GLN A 178 -10.92 -27.38 -9.86
C GLN A 178 -11.37 -27.18 -11.31
N ALA A 179 -11.71 -25.96 -11.71
CA ALA A 179 -12.09 -25.63 -13.09
C ALA A 179 -10.93 -25.88 -14.07
N ARG A 180 -9.69 -25.54 -13.68
CA ARG A 180 -8.49 -25.85 -14.47
C ARG A 180 -8.30 -27.36 -14.61
N ASP A 181 -8.44 -28.12 -13.53
CA ASP A 181 -8.22 -29.56 -13.55
C ASP A 181 -9.30 -30.28 -14.38
N CYS A 182 -10.56 -29.86 -14.26
CA CYS A 182 -11.64 -30.35 -15.13
C CYS A 182 -11.34 -30.07 -16.62
N TYR A 183 -10.83 -28.88 -16.94
CA TYR A 183 -10.45 -28.54 -18.30
C TYR A 183 -9.31 -29.42 -18.81
N LEU A 184 -8.31 -29.73 -17.98
CA LEU A 184 -7.21 -30.62 -18.33
C LEU A 184 -7.66 -32.08 -18.53
N GLN A 185 -8.63 -32.56 -17.74
CA GLN A 185 -9.22 -33.90 -17.90
C GLN A 185 -9.95 -34.04 -19.24
N VAL A 186 -10.71 -33.02 -19.64
CA VAL A 186 -11.37 -32.98 -20.96
C VAL A 186 -10.35 -33.02 -22.10
N LEU A 187 -9.25 -32.26 -21.99
CA LEU A 187 -8.21 -32.23 -23.02
C LEU A 187 -7.39 -33.53 -23.10
N SER A 188 -7.25 -34.26 -21.99
CA SER A 188 -6.49 -35.52 -21.95
C SER A 188 -7.32 -36.74 -22.33
N GLY A 189 -8.64 -36.59 -22.50
CA GLY A 189 -9.54 -37.67 -22.92
C GLY A 189 -9.90 -38.66 -21.80
N GLU A 190 -9.75 -38.27 -20.53
CA GLU A 190 -10.15 -39.09 -19.39
C GLU A 190 -11.69 -39.18 -19.30
N GLY A 191 -12.24 -40.38 -19.48
CA GLY A 191 -13.68 -40.62 -19.66
C GLY A 191 -14.58 -40.55 -18.42
N ASN A 192 -14.10 -40.03 -17.29
CA ASN A 192 -14.90 -39.97 -16.05
C ASN A 192 -14.76 -38.61 -15.37
N ILE A 193 -15.54 -37.64 -15.84
CA ILE A 193 -15.51 -36.24 -15.37
C ILE A 193 -16.40 -36.13 -14.13
N ASN A 194 -15.80 -36.01 -12.95
CA ASN A 194 -16.53 -35.93 -11.68
C ASN A 194 -16.90 -34.47 -11.35
N PHE A 195 -18.07 -34.02 -11.80
CA PHE A 195 -18.65 -32.72 -11.39
C PHE A 195 -19.32 -32.85 -10.01
N LEU A 196 -18.54 -32.95 -8.93
CA LEU A 196 -19.09 -32.82 -7.57
C LEU A 196 -19.29 -31.34 -7.23
N TYR A 197 -20.49 -30.84 -7.53
CA TYR A 197 -21.03 -29.57 -7.05
C TYR A 197 -21.88 -29.85 -5.80
N SER A 198 -21.31 -29.70 -4.60
CA SER A 198 -22.10 -29.61 -3.37
C SER A 198 -22.61 -28.17 -3.25
N ALA A 199 -23.79 -27.93 -3.82
CA ALA A 199 -24.54 -26.70 -3.67
C ALA A 199 -24.91 -26.51 -2.19
N SER A 200 -24.24 -25.57 -1.50
CA SER A 200 -24.86 -24.85 -0.39
C SER A 200 -25.38 -23.55 -0.98
N ALA A 201 -26.64 -23.59 -1.39
CA ALA A 201 -27.36 -22.43 -1.88
C ALA A 201 -27.72 -21.54 -0.68
N ASP A 202 -26.96 -20.47 -0.49
CA ASP A 202 -27.40 -19.35 0.36
C ASP A 202 -27.57 -18.11 -0.53
N GLU A 203 -28.86 -17.87 -0.81
CA GLU A 203 -29.55 -16.63 -1.16
C GLU A 203 -28.71 -15.44 -1.66
N TYR A 204 -28.80 -15.24 -2.97
CA TYR A 204 -28.44 -14.00 -3.64
C TYR A 204 -29.61 -13.03 -3.50
N ASP A 205 -29.64 -12.25 -2.42
CA ASP A 205 -30.58 -11.14 -2.28
C ASP A 205 -30.10 -9.98 -3.18
N SER A 206 -30.82 -9.77 -4.27
CA SER A 206 -30.48 -8.86 -5.36
C SER A 206 -31.57 -7.83 -5.50
N ASP A 207 -31.68 -6.92 -4.55
CA ASP A 207 -32.48 -5.71 -4.69
C ASP A 207 -31.64 -4.46 -4.35
N CYS A 208 -31.16 -3.81 -5.40
CA CYS A 208 -30.86 -2.38 -5.40
C CYS A 208 -31.31 -1.83 -6.75
N GLU A 209 -32.61 -1.62 -6.90
CA GLU A 209 -33.16 -0.75 -7.94
C GLU A 209 -32.59 0.66 -7.75
N MET A 210 -31.80 1.10 -8.72
CA MET A 210 -31.39 2.50 -8.85
C MET A 210 -32.56 3.24 -9.51
N SER A 211 -33.39 3.91 -8.72
CA SER A 211 -34.38 4.86 -9.24
C SER A 211 -33.64 6.06 -9.83
N ASP A 212 -33.70 6.15 -11.15
CA ASP A 212 -33.35 7.30 -11.98
C ASP A 212 -34.51 8.31 -11.90
N ASP A 213 -34.28 9.46 -11.28
CA ASP A 213 -35.18 10.61 -11.41
C ASP A 213 -34.34 11.83 -11.77
N GLY A 214 -34.42 12.20 -13.06
CA GLY A 214 -33.89 13.43 -13.60
C GLY A 214 -34.84 14.60 -13.42
N LEU A 215 -34.29 15.75 -13.03
CA LEU A 215 -34.34 17.07 -13.69
C LEU A 215 -33.57 18.10 -12.87
#